data_AF-A0A352KPA6-F1
#
_entry.id   AF-A0A352KPA6-F1
#
_cell.length_a   1.000
_cell.length_b   1.000
_cell.length_c   1.000
_cell.angle_alpha   90.00
_cell.angle_beta   90.00
_cell.angle_gamma   90.00
#
_symmetry.space_group_name_H-M   'P 1'
#
loop_
_entity.id
_entity.type
_entity.pdbx_description
1 polymer ?
#
loop_
_entity_poly.entity_id
_entity_poly.type
_entity_poly.pdbx_seq_one_letter_code
_entity_poly.pdbx_strand_id
1 'polypeptide(L)' 'TEQRLRFEQEIEQRRDLAQTEPVCPEKLLAALEFGLPDCAGVALGLDRLLMRVLQEENIANTLSFAWTRI' A
#
# COMPACT_ATOMS: atom_id res chain seq x y z
N THR A 1 11.73 13.87 -10.85
CA THR A 1 10.48 14.42 -10.26
C THR A 1 10.54 14.32 -8.74
N GLU A 2 9.71 15.06 -8.01
CA GLU A 2 9.62 14.95 -6.55
C GLU A 2 9.35 13.50 -6.11
N GLN A 3 8.46 12.79 -6.81
CA GLN A 3 8.11 11.40 -6.49
C GLN A 3 9.30 10.43 -6.65
N ARG A 4 10.20 10.65 -7.62
CA ARG A 4 11.42 9.84 -7.78
C ARG A 4 12.33 9.96 -6.56
N LEU A 5 12.56 11.19 -6.08
CA LEU A 5 13.38 11.44 -4.89
C LEU A 5 12.80 10.75 -3.66
N ARG A 6 11.47 10.74 -3.49
CA ARG A 6 10.81 10.02 -2.39
C ARG A 6 11.06 8.51 -2.44
N PHE A 7 11.04 7.90 -3.63
CA PHE A 7 11.36 6.48 -3.79
C PHE A 7 12.84 6.18 -3.52
N GLU A 8 13.76 7.01 -4.02
CA GLU A 8 15.21 6.85 -3.76
C GLU A 8 15.52 6.95 -2.26
N GLN A 9 14.88 7.89 -1.55
CA GLN A 9 14.97 8.01 -0.10
C GLN A 9 14.42 6.79 0.64
N GLU A 10 13.28 6.24 0.21
CA GLU A 10 12.72 5.02 0.81
C GLU A 10 13.65 3.81 0.61
N ILE A 11 14.24 3.67 -0.59
CA ILE A 11 15.19 2.60 -0.89
C ILE A 11 16.43 2.72 0.00
N GLU A 12 16.98 3.93 0.15
CA GLU A 12 18.14 4.16 1.02
C GLU A 12 17.81 3.85 2.49
N GLN A 13 16.66 4.31 2.98
CA GLN A 13 16.20 4.01 4.35
C GLN A 13 16.06 2.51 4.59
N ARG A 14 15.52 1.77 3.62
CA ARG A 14 15.41 0.30 3.72
C ARG A 14 16.77 -0.38 3.70
N ARG A 15 17.72 0.11 2.90
CA ARG A 15 19.10 -0.38 2.88
C ARG A 15 19.77 -0.21 4.24
N ASP A 16 19.66 0.97 4.85
CA ASP A 16 20.20 1.26 6.18
C ASP A 16 19.61 0.36 7.26
N LEU A 17 18.34 -0.02 7.12
CA LEU A 17 17.63 -0.92 8.02
C LEU A 17 17.83 -2.42 7.68
N ALA A 18 18.69 -2.76 6.71
CA ALA A 18 18.87 -4.11 6.19
C ALA A 18 17.55 -4.81 5.78
N GLN A 19 16.60 -4.02 5.28
CA GLN A 19 15.32 -4.48 4.75
C GLN A 19 15.41 -4.73 3.25
N THR A 20 14.46 -5.50 2.71
CA THR A 20 14.35 -5.70 1.27
C THR A 20 14.14 -4.37 0.54
N GLU A 21 15.05 -4.05 -0.38
CA GLU A 21 14.94 -2.89 -1.27
C GLU A 21 13.86 -3.15 -2.34
N PRO A 22 12.83 -2.30 -2.45
CA PRO A 22 11.85 -2.40 -3.51
C PRO A 22 12.44 -1.94 -4.85
N VAL A 23 11.94 -2.51 -5.95
CA VAL A 23 12.27 -2.03 -7.31
C VAL A 23 11.59 -0.68 -7.54
N CYS A 24 12.36 0.31 -8.00
CA CYS A 24 11.82 1.63 -8.36
C CYS A 24 10.69 1.51 -9.41
N PRO A 25 9.50 2.09 -9.18
CA PRO A 25 8.35 1.91 -10.07
C PRO A 25 8.41 2.85 -11.28
N GLU A 26 9.26 2.52 -12.26
CA GLU A 26 9.50 3.36 -13.44
C GLU A 26 8.22 3.62 -14.27
N LYS A 27 7.27 2.67 -14.32
CA LYS A 27 5.99 2.86 -15.03
C LYS A 27 5.13 3.95 -14.39
N LEU A 28 5.12 4.04 -13.06
CA LEU A 28 4.40 5.08 -12.35
C LEU A 28 5.05 6.44 -12.59
N LEU A 29 6.39 6.51 -12.53
CA LEU A 29 7.13 7.74 -12.77
C LEU A 29 6.90 8.27 -14.19
N ALA A 30 6.93 7.39 -15.21
CA ALA A 30 6.60 7.76 -16.57
C ALA A 30 5.15 8.26 -16.72
N ALA A 31 4.19 7.66 -16.00
CA ALA A 31 2.80 8.12 -16.01
C ALA A 31 2.62 9.51 -15.36
N LEU A 32 3.36 9.78 -14.27
CA LEU A 32 3.37 11.10 -13.63
C LEU A 32 4.00 12.16 -14.54
N GLU A 33 5.07 11.81 -15.26
CA GLU A 33 5.72 12.70 -16.24
C GLU A 33 4.84 12.95 -17.47
N PHE A 34 4.04 11.98 -17.91
CA PHE A 34 3.07 12.16 -18.99
C PHE A 34 1.97 13.16 -18.61
N GLY A 35 1.59 13.20 -17.33
CA GLY A 35 0.64 14.16 -16.77
C GLY A 35 -0.52 13.46 -16.06
N LEU A 36 -0.51 13.54 -14.73
CA LEU A 36 -1.65 13.18 -13.89
C LEU A 36 -2.42 14.48 -13.58
N PRO A 37 -3.71 14.59 -13.93
CA PRO A 37 -4.51 15.75 -13.54
C PRO A 37 -4.63 15.82 -12.02
N ASP A 38 -4.83 17.04 -11.51
CA ASP A 38 -5.04 17.28 -10.09
C ASP A 38 -6.20 16.41 -9.58
N CYS A 39 -5.89 15.56 -8.60
CA CYS A 39 -6.83 14.62 -8.03
C CYS A 39 -6.47 14.28 -6.58
N ALA A 40 -7.40 13.65 -5.87
CA ALA A 40 -7.20 13.09 -4.54
C ALA A 40 -7.69 11.65 -4.52
N GLY A 41 -7.01 10.79 -3.75
CA GLY A 41 -7.34 9.38 -3.58
C GLY A 41 -7.48 8.99 -2.12
N VAL A 42 -8.35 8.02 -1.84
CA VAL A 42 -8.52 7.42 -0.50
C VAL A 42 -8.54 5.90 -0.63
N ALA A 43 -7.89 5.22 0.32
CA ALA A 43 -7.95 3.76 0.45
C ALA A 43 -8.68 3.40 1.75
N LEU A 44 -9.70 2.53 1.66
CA LEU A 44 -10.51 2.08 2.79
C LEU A 44 -10.39 0.56 2.95
N GLY A 45 -10.04 0.10 4.15
CA GLY A 45 -9.97 -1.33 4.47
C GLY A 45 -11.37 -1.92 4.67
N LEU A 46 -11.91 -2.57 3.63
CA LEU A 46 -13.27 -3.11 3.65
C LEU A 46 -13.48 -4.16 4.75
N ASP A 47 -12.54 -5.10 4.93
CA ASP A 47 -12.66 -6.14 5.96
C ASP A 47 -12.76 -5.52 7.37
N ARG A 48 -11.93 -4.50 7.65
CA ARG A 48 -11.97 -3.79 8.93
C ARG A 48 -13.23 -2.94 9.10
N LEU A 49 -13.77 -2.38 8.01
CA LEU A 49 -15.06 -1.72 8.05
C LEU A 49 -16.16 -2.73 8.43
N LEU A 50 -16.16 -3.90 7.79
CA LEU A 50 -17.11 -4.98 8.08
C LEU A 50 -16.96 -5.47 9.51
N MET A 51 -15.75 -5.65 10.02
CA MET A 51 -15.50 -5.99 11.42
C MET A 51 -16.24 -5.01 12.35
N ARG A 52 -16.16 -3.70 12.07
CA ARG A 52 -16.81 -2.70 12.89
C ARG A 52 -18.33 -2.72 12.76
N VAL A 53 -18.86 -2.89 11.55
CA VAL A 53 -20.30 -2.97 11.27
C VAL A 53 -20.93 -4.21 11.92
N LEU A 54 -20.22 -5.34 11.87
CA LEU A 54 -20.66 -6.63 12.39
C LEU A 54 -20.27 -6.86 13.86
N GLN A 55 -19.55 -5.92 14.48
CA GLN A 55 -19.03 -6.03 15.85
C GLN A 55 -18.09 -7.24 16.06
N GLU A 56 -17.32 -7.59 15.03
CA GLU A 56 -16.34 -8.66 15.07
C GLU A 56 -14.96 -8.14 15.51
N GLU A 57 -14.31 -8.85 16.43
CA GLU A 57 -12.98 -8.48 16.93
C GLU A 57 -11.83 -9.07 16.10
N ASN A 58 -12.11 -10.12 15.32
CA ASN A 58 -11.11 -10.82 14.52
C ASN A 58 -11.41 -10.72 13.02
N ILE A 59 -10.42 -10.29 12.23
CA ILE A 59 -10.53 -10.17 10.76
C ILE A 59 -10.86 -11.50 10.08
N ALA A 60 -10.49 -12.65 10.69
CA ALA A 60 -10.83 -13.97 10.18
C ALA A 60 -12.35 -14.21 10.11
N ASN A 61 -13.15 -13.51 10.92
CA ASN A 61 -14.60 -13.65 10.95
C ASN A 61 -15.29 -12.94 9.76
N THR A 62 -14.60 -12.01 9.10
CA THR A 62 -15.10 -11.33 7.88
C THR A 62 -14.58 -11.96 6.59
N LEU A 63 -13.67 -12.93 6.68
CA LEU A 63 -13.11 -13.64 5.53
C LEU A 63 -13.84 -14.97 5.30
N SER A 64 -14.25 -15.26 4.06
CA SER A 64 -14.86 -16.55 3.72
C SER A 64 -13.93 -17.73 4.01
N PHE A 65 -12.63 -17.54 3.77
CA PHE A 65 -11.56 -18.52 4.01
C PHE A 65 -10.35 -17.81 4.61
N ALA A 66 -10.28 -17.76 5.94
CA ALA A 66 -9.13 -17.17 6.63
C ALA A 66 -7.89 -18.08 6.56
N TRP A 67 -6.70 -17.48 6.62
CA TRP A 67 -5.42 -18.20 6.61
C TRP A 67 -5.30 -19.23 7.76
N THR A 68 -5.91 -18.95 8.91
CA THR A 68 -5.93 -19.86 10.08
C THR A 68 -6.77 -21.12 9.89
N ARG A 69 -7.49 -21.26 8.77
CA ARG A 69 -8.26 -22.46 8.44
C ARG A 69 -7.45 -23.51 7.65
N ILE A 70 -6.21 -23.20 7.30
CA ILE A 70 -5.24 -24.13 6.69
C ILE A 70 -4.42 -24.77 7.80
#